data_AF-A0A7S2JUS1-F1
#
_entry.id   AF-A0A7S2JUS1-F1
#
_cell.length_a   1.000
_cell.length_b   1.000
_cell.length_c   1.000
_cell.angle_alpha   90.00
_cell.angle_beta   90.00
_cell.angle_gamma   90.00
#
_symmetry.space_group_name_H-M   'P 1'
#
loop_
_entity.id
_entity.type
_entity.pdbx_description
1 polymer ?
#
loop_
_entity_poly.entity_id
_entity_poly.type
_entity_poly.pdbx_seq_one_letter_code
_entity_poly.pdbx_strand_id
1 'polypeptide(L)'
;EWTDATQSSTHQWLCAGFIAVEEGGVFNLEVLSGDLSAWVYIKDNGAMHSVLRTRAFGAVGGNVSEVSTLLNVRGRPLSRTWSLLASPVLPGDQSVFLMH
;
A
#
# COMPACT_ATOMS: atom_id res chain seq x y z
N GLU A 1 1.38 2.53 12.35
CA GLU A 1 0.84 3.90 12.16
C GLU A 1 1.88 4.77 11.48
N TRP A 2 1.49 5.49 10.44
CA TRP A 2 2.30 6.46 9.72
C TRP A 2 1.62 7.82 9.78
N THR A 3 2.13 8.68 10.66
CA THR A 3 1.72 10.06 10.83
C THR A 3 2.92 10.98 10.67
N ASP A 4 2.71 12.29 10.57
CA ASP A 4 3.80 13.27 10.59
C ASP A 4 4.77 13.09 11.78
N ALA A 5 4.26 12.60 12.93
CA ALA A 5 5.07 12.37 14.13
C ALA A 5 5.79 11.01 14.16
N THR A 6 5.29 10.00 13.42
CA THR A 6 5.84 8.64 13.47
C THR A 6 6.68 8.27 12.24
N GLN A 7 6.61 9.05 11.15
CA GLN A 7 7.51 8.84 10.02
C GLN A 7 8.95 9.17 10.40
N SER A 8 9.84 8.19 10.25
CA SER A 8 11.27 8.35 10.47
C SER A 8 12.03 8.89 9.25
N SER A 9 11.35 9.06 8.11
CA SER A 9 11.93 9.52 6.84
C SER A 9 10.94 10.37 6.04
N THR A 10 11.48 11.24 5.17
CA THR A 10 10.69 12.07 4.24
C THR A 10 9.88 11.24 3.24
N HIS A 11 10.39 10.06 2.89
CA HIS A 11 9.69 9.09 2.06
C HIS A 11 9.64 7.75 2.79
N GLN A 12 8.45 7.22 3.02
CA GLN A 12 8.23 5.89 3.58
C GLN A 12 7.37 5.07 2.63
N TRP A 13 7.63 3.77 2.55
CA TRP A 13 6.86 2.89 1.69
C TRP A 13 6.65 1.52 2.30
N LEU A 14 5.55 0.87 1.88
CA LEU A 14 5.19 -0.51 2.21
C LEU A 14 4.89 -1.20 0.90
N CYS A 15 5.42 -2.41 0.75
CA CYS A 15 5.39 -3.12 -0.52
C CYS A 15 5.02 -4.59 -0.28
N ALA A 16 3.82 -5.00 -0.69
CA ALA A 16 3.28 -6.34 -0.43
C ALA A 16 2.37 -6.80 -1.57
N GLY A 17 2.06 -8.10 -1.63
CA GLY A 17 1.10 -8.62 -2.63
C GLY A 17 -0.36 -8.35 -2.29
N PHE A 18 -0.64 -8.25 -0.99
CA PHE A 18 -1.83 -7.64 -0.44
C PHE A 18 -1.48 -7.06 0.95
N ILE A 19 -2.30 -6.16 1.45
CA ILE A 19 -2.25 -5.63 2.81
C ILE A 19 -3.66 -5.73 3.37
N ALA A 20 -3.80 -6.47 4.46
CA ALA A 20 -5.06 -6.64 5.17
C ALA A 20 -4.89 -6.13 6.60
N VAL A 21 -5.88 -5.38 7.07
CA VAL A 21 -6.07 -5.09 8.48
C VAL A 21 -7.11 -6.06 9.00
N GLU A 22 -6.73 -6.89 9.97
CA GLU A 22 -7.56 -8.00 10.49
C GLU A 22 -7.50 -8.01 12.03
N GLU A 23 -8.37 -8.82 12.65
CA GLU A 23 -8.35 -9.17 14.08
C GLU A 23 -8.33 -7.96 15.04
N GLY A 24 -9.14 -6.96 14.72
CA GLY A 24 -9.26 -5.72 15.48
C GLY A 24 -8.08 -4.75 15.29
N GLY A 25 -7.23 -5.00 14.29
CA GLY A 25 -6.08 -4.17 13.97
C GLY A 25 -6.47 -2.77 13.47
N VAL A 26 -5.54 -1.83 13.61
CA VAL A 26 -5.72 -0.45 13.15
C VAL A 26 -4.54 -0.04 12.27
N PHE A 27 -4.84 0.36 11.03
CA PHE A 27 -3.88 1.01 10.15
C PHE A 27 -4.24 2.49 10.01
N ASN A 28 -3.37 3.35 10.54
CA ASN A 28 -3.46 4.80 10.39
C ASN A 28 -2.39 5.28 9.42
N LEU A 29 -2.83 5.98 8.37
CA LEU A 29 -2.03 6.77 7.45
C LEU A 29 -2.53 8.21 7.48
N GLU A 30 -1.80 9.11 8.12
CA GLU A 30 -2.14 10.53 8.23
C GLU A 30 -0.87 11.39 8.06
N VAL A 31 -0.46 11.54 6.80
CA VAL A 31 0.67 12.38 6.43
C VAL A 31 0.12 13.69 5.86
N LEU A 32 0.25 14.77 6.62
CA LEU A 32 -0.29 16.09 6.32
C LEU A 32 0.81 17.07 5.89
N SER A 33 2.00 16.92 6.48
CA SER A 33 3.17 17.72 6.14
C SER A 33 3.50 17.63 4.65
N GLY A 34 3.92 18.76 4.07
CA GLY A 34 4.25 18.84 2.65
C GLY A 34 5.58 18.21 2.26
N ASP A 35 6.46 18.01 3.24
CA ASP A 35 7.80 17.45 3.04
C ASP A 35 7.84 15.94 3.26
N LEU A 36 6.70 15.35 3.64
CA LEU A 36 6.55 13.94 3.96
C LEU A 36 5.72 13.23 2.89
N SER A 37 6.04 11.97 2.63
CA SER A 37 5.34 11.13 1.67
C SER A 37 5.29 9.69 2.15
N ALA A 38 4.15 9.06 1.92
CA ALA A 38 3.93 7.65 2.20
C ALA A 38 3.39 6.94 0.96
N TRP A 39 3.95 5.77 0.67
CA TRP A 39 3.59 4.98 -0.50
C TRP A 39 3.16 3.57 -0.11
N VAL A 40 2.06 3.11 -0.70
CA VAL A 40 1.61 1.73 -0.55
C VAL A 40 1.66 1.06 -1.92
N TYR A 41 2.62 0.17 -2.10
CA TYR A 41 2.83 -0.59 -3.33
C TYR A 41 2.22 -1.98 -3.18
N ILE A 42 1.24 -2.28 -4.04
CA ILE A 42 0.59 -3.57 -4.10
C ILE A 42 1.08 -4.33 -5.33
N LYS A 43 1.94 -5.32 -5.09
CA LYS A 43 2.63 -6.10 -6.11
C LYS A 43 1.78 -7.21 -6.69
N ASP A 44 2.02 -7.51 -7.97
CA ASP A 44 1.59 -8.75 -8.58
C ASP A 44 2.60 -9.88 -8.32
N ASN A 45 2.62 -10.41 -7.10
CA ASN A 45 3.59 -11.44 -6.69
C ASN A 45 2.96 -12.81 -6.39
N GLY A 46 1.71 -13.03 -6.81
CA GLY A 46 0.96 -14.25 -6.56
C GLY A 46 0.40 -14.42 -5.14
N ALA A 47 0.64 -13.48 -4.22
CA ALA A 47 0.06 -13.55 -2.88
C ALA A 47 -1.45 -13.26 -2.92
N MET A 48 -2.22 -14.04 -2.16
CA MET A 48 -3.67 -14.00 -2.16
C MET A 48 -4.20 -14.02 -0.73
N HIS A 49 -5.01 -13.02 -0.39
CA HIS A 49 -5.81 -13.01 0.82
C HIS A 49 -7.07 -13.87 0.64
N SER A 50 -7.48 -14.60 1.66
CA SER A 50 -8.67 -15.48 1.60
C SER A 50 -9.95 -14.71 1.23
N VAL A 51 -10.14 -13.54 1.87
CA VAL A 51 -11.26 -12.62 1.64
C VAL A 51 -10.98 -11.58 0.53
N LEU A 52 -9.98 -10.70 0.72
CA LEU A 52 -9.67 -9.61 -0.22
C LEU A 52 -9.06 -10.07 -1.56
N ARG A 53 -8.71 -11.36 -1.70
CA ARG A 53 -8.08 -11.94 -2.90
C ARG A 53 -6.70 -11.33 -3.17
N THR A 54 -6.31 -11.23 -4.43
CA THR A 54 -4.99 -10.77 -4.86
C THR A 54 -4.96 -9.26 -5.04
N ARG A 55 -3.80 -8.63 -4.84
CA ARG A 55 -3.57 -7.21 -5.11
C ARG A 55 -4.55 -6.27 -4.39
N ALA A 56 -4.73 -6.51 -3.10
CA ALA A 56 -5.66 -5.75 -2.28
C ALA A 56 -4.97 -4.94 -1.19
N PHE A 57 -5.57 -3.80 -0.84
CA PHE A 57 -5.29 -3.06 0.38
C PHE A 57 -6.62 -2.75 1.04
N GLY A 58 -6.85 -3.26 2.25
CA GLY A 58 -8.14 -3.10 2.90
C GLY A 58 -8.19 -3.56 4.34
N ALA A 59 -9.29 -3.21 4.99
CA ALA A 59 -9.68 -3.75 6.28
C ALA A 59 -10.67 -4.90 6.04
N VAL A 60 -10.48 -6.02 6.75
CA VAL A 60 -11.38 -7.17 6.75
C VAL A 60 -11.81 -7.41 8.19
N GLY A 61 -13.03 -6.98 8.52
CA GLY A 61 -13.67 -7.44 9.74
C GLY A 61 -14.00 -8.93 9.58
N GLY A 62 -13.49 -9.77 10.48
CA GLY A 62 -13.68 -11.21 10.43
C GLY A 62 -14.99 -11.67 11.07
N ASN A 63 -15.55 -10.87 11.98
CA ASN A 63 -16.74 -11.22 12.74
C ASN A 63 -17.72 -10.05 12.89
N VAL A 64 -19.02 -10.33 12.95
CA VAL A 64 -20.07 -9.30 13.05
C VAL A 64 -19.98 -8.50 14.37
N SER A 65 -19.29 -9.06 15.37
CA SER A 65 -19.02 -8.44 16.67
C SER A 65 -17.72 -7.63 16.70
N GLU A 66 -16.92 -7.68 15.63
CA GLU A 66 -15.63 -7.00 15.55
C GLU A 66 -15.81 -5.57 15.04
N VAL A 67 -15.71 -4.60 15.95
CA VAL A 67 -15.95 -3.18 15.67
C VAL A 67 -14.67 -2.34 15.56
N SER A 68 -13.50 -2.94 15.81
CA SER A 68 -12.23 -2.20 15.93
C SER A 68 -11.32 -2.30 14.71
N THR A 69 -11.62 -3.15 13.73
CA THR A 69 -10.81 -3.23 12.50
C THR A 69 -10.99 -1.96 11.67
N LEU A 70 -9.93 -1.15 11.62
CA LEU A 70 -9.99 0.19 11.04
C LEU A 70 -8.82 0.42 10.07
N LEU A 71 -9.18 0.81 8.85
CA LEU A 71 -8.25 1.39 7.89
C LEU A 71 -8.57 2.88 7.76
N ASN A 72 -7.74 3.72 8.39
CA ASN A 72 -7.89 5.17 8.35
C ASN A 72 -6.80 5.75 7.45
N VAL A 73 -7.23 6.36 6.35
CA VAL A 73 -6.34 7.07 5.41
C VAL A 73 -6.82 8.52 5.31
N ARG A 74 -6.02 9.44 5.83
CA ARG A 74 -6.29 10.88 5.90
C ARG A 74 -5.13 11.69 5.35
N GLY A 75 -5.44 12.90 4.92
CA GLY A 75 -4.48 13.83 4.36
C GLY A 75 -4.70 14.07 2.89
N ARG A 76 -3.64 13.96 2.10
CA ARG A 76 -3.70 14.26 0.66
C ARG A 76 -4.58 13.22 -0.06
N PRO A 77 -5.31 13.62 -1.13
CA PRO A 77 -6.03 12.66 -1.96
C PRO A 77 -5.13 11.49 -2.36
N LEU A 78 -5.62 10.27 -2.16
CA LEU A 78 -4.90 9.04 -2.54
C LEU A 78 -4.62 9.07 -4.05
N SER A 79 -3.37 9.32 -4.39
CA SER A 79 -2.91 9.24 -5.78
C SER A 79 -2.55 7.80 -6.08
N ARG A 80 -3.51 7.04 -6.63
CA ARG A 80 -3.24 5.67 -7.09
C ARG A 80 -2.32 5.74 -8.31
N THR A 81 -1.07 5.33 -8.12
CA THR A 81 -0.09 5.16 -9.19
C THR A 81 0.09 3.67 -9.46
N TRP A 82 0.17 3.29 -10.73
CA TRP A 82 0.42 1.92 -11.17
C TRP A 82 1.54 1.97 -12.21
N SER A 83 2.40 0.98 -12.21
CA SER A 83 3.23 0.68 -13.34
C SER A 83 3.57 -0.77 -13.25
N LEU A 84 3.77 -1.34 -14.41
CA LEU A 84 4.11 -2.73 -14.63
C LEU A 84 5.22 -2.64 -15.76
N LEU A 85 6.45 -3.19 -15.60
CA LEU A 85 7.67 -3.16 -16.41
C LEU A 85 7.19 -3.82 -17.64
N ALA A 86 6.83 -2.95 -18.55
CA ALA A 86 5.79 -3.24 -19.50
C ALA A 86 6.25 -4.35 -20.45
N SER A 87 7.55 -4.60 -20.49
CA SER A 87 8.20 -5.48 -21.43
C SER A 87 9.47 -6.09 -20.87
N PRO A 88 9.87 -7.26 -21.40
CA PRO A 88 11.23 -7.74 -21.30
C PRO A 88 12.20 -6.72 -21.95
N VAL A 89 13.34 -6.49 -21.31
CA VAL A 89 14.43 -5.67 -21.85
C VAL A 89 15.32 -6.56 -22.73
N LEU A 90 15.70 -6.09 -23.92
CA LEU A 90 16.46 -6.83 -24.94
C LEU A 90 17.94 -6.35 -25.05
N PRO A 91 18.86 -7.17 -25.63
CA PRO A 91 20.25 -6.76 -25.80
C PRO A 91 20.41 -5.53 -26.72
N GLY A 92 20.94 -4.44 -26.17
CA GLY A 92 21.15 -3.17 -26.87
C GLY A 92 20.22 -2.04 -26.43
N ASP A 93 19.24 -2.34 -25.58
CA ASP A 93 18.33 -1.33 -25.03
C ASP A 93 19.09 -0.30 -24.16
N GLN A 94 18.78 0.98 -24.35
CA GLN A 94 19.31 2.09 -23.54
C GLN A 94 18.29 2.65 -22.54
N SER A 95 17.14 2.00 -22.43
CA SER A 95 16.03 2.42 -21.58
C SER A 95 15.27 1.22 -21.03
N VAL A 96 14.62 1.41 -19.88
CA VAL A 96 13.86 0.39 -19.14
C VAL A 96 12.46 0.93 -18.84
N PHE A 97 11.44 0.10 -19.05
CA PHE A 97 10.02 0.45 -18.86
C PHE A 97 9.48 -0.29 -17.65
N LEU A 98 8.98 0.39 -16.59
CA LEU A 98 8.87 -0.04 -15.17
C LEU A 98 7.57 -0.68 -14.68
N MET A 99 7.69 -1.65 -13.74
CA MET A 99 6.62 -2.23 -12.91
C MET A 99 6.82 -1.64 -11.52
N HIS A 100 5.92 -0.82 -11.01
CA HIS A 100 5.89 -0.46 -9.60
C HIS A 100 5.80 -1.71 -8.71
#